data_AF-A0A2H0FVR5-F1
#
_entry.id   AF-A0A2H0FVR5-F1
#
_cell.length_a   1.000
_cell.length_b   1.000
_cell.length_c   1.000
_cell.angle_alpha   90.00
_cell.angle_beta   90.00
_cell.angle_gamma   90.00
#
_symmetry.space_group_name_H-M   'P 1'
#
loop_
_entity.id
_entity.type
_entity.pdbx_description
1 polymer ?
#
loop_
_entity_poly.entity_id
_entity_poly.type
_entity_poly.pdbx_seq_one_letter_code
_entity_poly.pdbx_strand_id
1 'polypeptide(L)'
;MDNLLKQLQQLFDSNGKWNYYNLVDLPNPFTSPEFDNSKIFIKEFLNYSNKTKDVYDVLELIEPYRNLHIVTDYFLGILIYESNIRVKTSIDNQIKRFTSADNNSSDNSFKYFWFLICFYHDVGYYFENNKSKISSREMLESDLRIVYSLPKLLGVPKLYNNVKDNYLTYRIEKFNVYDHGIVGGMLIYDRLVKIYYDNKNISGQSSFFYKNLFWSESMFKYFQLIASVILIHNIYLKNKIVDSEDDINIYKTYNLHNLIISNSKNRITLNRHPLLFLLSLVDSIEPTKCYGINFLKKVKFDFSKKKRLIIELNCCNDNEISIWSNKIVLMNSWLNVEANIFNNSHIEIVF
;
A
#
# COMPACT_ATOMS: atom_id res chain seq x y z
N MET A 1 -18.02 -17.70 12.41
CA MET A 1 -17.04 -16.61 12.20
C MET A 1 -17.76 -15.45 11.53
N ASP A 2 -17.48 -14.22 11.96
CA ASP A 2 -18.09 -13.01 11.43
C ASP A 2 -17.61 -12.73 9.99
N ASN A 3 -18.44 -12.07 9.16
CA ASN A 3 -18.03 -11.60 7.84
C ASN A 3 -16.98 -10.49 7.94
N LEU A 4 -16.25 -10.24 6.85
CA LEU A 4 -15.13 -9.30 6.84
C LEU A 4 -15.56 -7.90 7.27
N LEU A 5 -16.74 -7.42 6.85
CA LEU A 5 -17.26 -6.12 7.30
C LEU A 5 -17.32 -6.02 8.82
N LYS A 6 -17.90 -7.03 9.48
CA LYS A 6 -18.02 -7.06 10.94
C LYS A 6 -16.66 -7.23 11.63
N GLN A 7 -15.72 -7.97 11.04
CA GLN A 7 -14.35 -8.07 11.55
C GLN A 7 -13.64 -6.70 11.53
N LEU A 8 -13.79 -5.93 10.44
CA LEU A 8 -13.20 -4.60 10.31
C LEU A 8 -13.84 -3.60 11.27
N GLN A 9 -15.16 -3.64 11.45
CA GLN A 9 -15.88 -2.84 12.44
C GLN A 9 -15.44 -3.16 13.88
N GLN A 10 -15.31 -4.44 14.22
CA GLN A 10 -14.77 -4.85 15.53
C GLN A 10 -13.33 -4.38 15.75
N LEU A 11 -12.49 -4.40 14.72
CA LEU A 11 -11.14 -3.86 14.79
C LEU A 11 -11.17 -2.35 15.03
N PHE A 12 -12.03 -1.61 14.32
CA PHE A 12 -12.27 -0.18 14.55
C PHE A 12 -12.65 0.09 16.01
N ASP A 13 -13.65 -0.62 16.54
CA ASP A 13 -14.14 -0.44 17.92
C ASP A 13 -13.10 -0.80 19.00
N SER A 14 -12.11 -1.63 18.67
CA SER A 14 -11.09 -2.06 19.64
C SER A 14 -10.11 -0.95 20.08
N ASN A 15 -10.10 0.21 19.40
CA ASN A 15 -9.30 1.43 19.57
C ASN A 15 -7.77 1.30 19.79
N GLY A 16 -7.20 0.21 20.31
CA GLY A 16 -5.78 0.09 20.60
C GLY A 16 -4.93 -0.48 19.45
N LYS A 17 -5.51 -1.26 18.55
CA LYS A 17 -4.74 -2.03 17.54
C LYS A 17 -4.38 -1.24 16.29
N TRP A 18 -5.26 -0.36 15.83
CA TRP A 18 -5.03 0.45 14.63
C TRP A 18 -4.57 1.87 14.98
N ASN A 19 -5.15 2.47 16.02
CA ASN A 19 -5.06 3.89 16.30
C ASN A 19 -3.68 4.29 16.86
N TYR A 20 -2.75 4.63 15.96
CA TYR A 20 -1.41 5.07 16.35
C TYR A 20 -1.42 6.32 17.26
N TYR A 21 -2.40 7.21 17.04
CA TYR A 21 -2.48 8.51 17.70
C TYR A 21 -3.44 8.54 18.90
N ASN A 22 -4.08 7.41 19.23
CA ASN A 22 -5.15 7.33 20.25
C ASN A 22 -6.26 8.37 20.04
N LEU A 23 -6.63 8.63 18.79
CA LEU A 23 -7.72 9.52 18.42
C LEU A 23 -9.04 9.03 18.98
N VAL A 24 -9.83 9.95 19.53
CA VAL A 24 -11.21 9.71 19.96
C VAL A 24 -12.17 10.29 18.93
N ASP A 25 -13.39 9.76 18.89
CA ASP A 25 -14.51 10.31 18.10
C ASP A 25 -14.30 10.34 16.58
N LEU A 26 -13.49 9.43 16.03
CA LEU A 26 -13.42 9.24 14.58
C LEU A 26 -14.72 8.62 14.06
N PRO A 27 -15.21 9.03 12.87
CA PRO A 27 -16.36 8.38 12.26
C PRO A 27 -15.96 6.95 11.85
N ASN A 28 -16.86 5.99 12.05
CA ASN A 28 -16.63 4.63 11.57
C ASN A 28 -16.62 4.65 10.03
N PRO A 29 -15.50 4.28 9.38
CA PRO A 29 -15.38 4.37 7.93
C PRO A 29 -16.26 3.34 7.20
N PHE A 30 -16.79 2.34 7.91
CA PHE A 30 -17.55 1.23 7.35
C PHE A 30 -19.07 1.37 7.50
N THR A 31 -19.59 2.53 7.92
CA THR A 31 -21.02 2.74 8.18
C THR A 31 -21.70 3.72 7.23
N SER A 32 -20.97 4.49 6.42
CA SER A 32 -21.57 5.45 5.49
C SER A 32 -21.96 4.79 4.16
N PRO A 33 -23.20 4.99 3.66
CA PRO A 33 -23.62 4.55 2.34
C PRO A 33 -22.87 5.22 1.18
N GLU A 34 -22.26 6.39 1.42
CA GLU A 34 -21.73 7.28 0.37
C GLU A 34 -20.20 7.43 0.41
N PHE A 35 -19.48 6.58 1.16
CA PHE A 35 -18.01 6.57 1.28
C PHE A 35 -17.38 7.80 1.98
N ASP A 36 -18.18 8.79 2.38
CA ASP A 36 -17.69 10.02 3.03
C ASP A 36 -16.95 9.78 4.34
N ASN A 37 -17.39 8.79 5.14
CA ASN A 37 -16.73 8.50 6.41
C ASN A 37 -15.28 8.02 6.21
N SER A 38 -14.98 7.29 5.12
CA SER A 38 -13.61 6.85 4.82
C SER A 38 -12.71 8.05 4.55
N LYS A 39 -13.21 9.03 3.79
CA LYS A 39 -12.49 10.27 3.50
C LYS A 39 -12.27 11.11 4.75
N ILE A 40 -13.31 11.29 5.57
CA ILE A 40 -13.21 12.04 6.84
C ILE A 40 -12.23 11.33 7.78
N PHE A 41 -12.31 10.00 7.90
CA PHE A 41 -11.39 9.20 8.69
C PHE A 41 -9.93 9.43 8.28
N ILE A 42 -9.61 9.31 6.98
CA ILE A 42 -8.25 9.57 6.47
C ILE A 42 -7.83 11.01 6.80
N LYS A 43 -8.69 11.99 6.54
CA LYS A 43 -8.40 13.40 6.77
C LYS A 43 -8.06 13.70 8.22
N GLU A 44 -8.92 13.32 9.16
CA GLU A 44 -8.71 13.57 10.58
C GLU A 44 -7.42 12.90 11.09
N PHE A 45 -7.17 11.66 10.66
CA PHE A 45 -5.96 10.94 11.02
C PHE A 45 -4.70 11.63 10.47
N LEU A 46 -4.72 12.07 9.21
CA LEU A 46 -3.62 12.82 8.62
C LEU A 46 -3.45 14.21 9.26
N ASN A 47 -4.54 14.87 9.65
CA ASN A 47 -4.52 16.18 10.32
C ASN A 47 -3.73 16.10 11.61
N TYR A 48 -4.09 15.12 12.45
CA TYR A 48 -3.41 14.88 13.71
C TYR A 48 -1.94 14.50 13.52
N SER A 49 -1.63 13.73 12.46
CA SER A 49 -0.25 13.37 12.14
C SER A 49 0.61 14.54 11.65
N ASN A 50 0.00 15.69 11.31
CA ASN A 50 0.63 16.82 10.64
C ASN A 50 1.36 16.41 9.35
N LYS A 51 0.83 15.40 8.63
CA LYS A 51 1.33 14.86 7.35
C LYS A 51 0.28 15.05 6.27
N THR A 52 -0.18 16.27 6.08
CA THR A 52 -1.31 16.59 5.18
C THR A 52 -0.89 17.24 3.87
N LYS A 53 0.39 17.64 3.73
CA LYS A 53 0.86 18.51 2.64
C LYS A 53 0.46 17.97 1.26
N ASP A 54 -0.41 18.71 0.58
CA ASP A 54 -1.03 18.44 -0.73
C ASP A 54 -1.88 17.16 -0.83
N VAL A 55 -2.01 16.38 0.25
CA VAL A 55 -2.76 15.11 0.23
C VAL A 55 -4.26 15.38 0.21
N TYR A 56 -4.74 16.39 0.94
CA TYR A 56 -6.17 16.67 0.99
C TYR A 56 -6.74 17.03 -0.36
N ASP A 57 -6.05 17.89 -1.11
CA ASP A 57 -6.47 18.26 -2.45
C ASP A 57 -6.58 17.03 -3.35
N VAL A 58 -5.68 16.05 -3.20
CA VAL A 58 -5.77 14.79 -3.92
C VAL A 58 -6.97 13.95 -3.45
N LEU A 59 -7.17 13.79 -2.13
CA LEU A 59 -8.30 13.02 -1.57
C LEU A 59 -9.66 13.63 -1.92
N GLU A 60 -9.73 14.94 -2.18
CA GLU A 60 -10.92 15.62 -2.70
C GLU A 60 -11.24 15.24 -4.15
N LEU A 61 -10.21 14.92 -4.94
CA LEU A 61 -10.31 14.78 -6.39
C LEU A 61 -10.34 13.33 -6.87
N ILE A 62 -9.99 12.36 -6.02
CA ILE A 62 -10.16 10.94 -6.31
C ILE A 62 -11.59 10.49 -6.03
N GLU A 63 -12.00 9.43 -6.72
CA GLU A 63 -13.33 8.86 -6.62
C GLU A 63 -13.58 8.28 -5.22
N PRO A 64 -14.80 8.41 -4.66
CA PRO A 64 -15.06 8.04 -3.27
C PRO A 64 -14.73 6.57 -2.91
N TYR A 65 -14.89 5.64 -3.86
CA TYR A 65 -14.55 4.23 -3.65
C TYR A 65 -13.04 4.00 -3.40
N ARG A 66 -12.16 4.90 -3.87
CA ARG A 66 -10.72 4.85 -3.59
C ARG A 66 -10.43 5.16 -2.12
N ASN A 67 -11.18 6.07 -1.50
CA ASN A 67 -11.08 6.34 -0.06
C ASN A 67 -11.48 5.10 0.76
N LEU A 68 -12.55 4.39 0.36
CA LEU A 68 -12.93 3.13 1.01
C LEU A 68 -11.87 2.04 0.83
N HIS A 69 -11.31 1.93 -0.37
CA HIS A 69 -10.22 1.00 -0.66
C HIS A 69 -9.01 1.25 0.26
N ILE A 70 -8.53 2.50 0.34
CA ILE A 70 -7.42 2.91 1.23
C ILE A 70 -7.69 2.51 2.69
N VAL A 71 -8.89 2.77 3.20
CA VAL A 71 -9.24 2.45 4.58
C VAL A 71 -9.37 0.93 4.79
N THR A 72 -9.97 0.23 3.82
CA THR A 72 -10.11 -1.23 3.92
C THR A 72 -8.75 -1.92 3.89
N ASP A 73 -7.83 -1.48 3.03
CA ASP A 73 -6.43 -1.95 3.03
C ASP A 73 -5.76 -1.72 4.38
N TYR A 74 -5.93 -0.53 4.94
CA TYR A 74 -5.34 -0.16 6.22
C TYR A 74 -5.80 -1.13 7.33
N PHE A 75 -7.11 -1.34 7.49
CA PHE A 75 -7.63 -2.24 8.51
C PHE A 75 -7.34 -3.71 8.21
N LEU A 76 -7.39 -4.15 6.95
CA LEU A 76 -7.12 -5.52 6.56
C LEU A 76 -5.65 -5.91 6.80
N GLY A 77 -4.71 -5.01 6.50
CA GLY A 77 -3.30 -5.22 6.81
C GLY A 77 -3.03 -5.34 8.32
N ILE A 78 -3.76 -4.59 9.14
CA ILE A 78 -3.70 -4.71 10.60
C ILE A 78 -4.26 -6.05 11.07
N LEU A 79 -5.39 -6.51 10.50
CA LEU A 79 -5.93 -7.84 10.81
C LEU A 79 -4.91 -8.95 10.52
N ILE A 80 -4.25 -8.89 9.35
CA ILE A 80 -3.22 -9.86 8.97
C ILE A 80 -2.00 -9.78 9.90
N TYR A 81 -1.51 -8.57 10.19
CA TYR A 81 -0.37 -8.36 11.07
C TYR A 81 -0.64 -8.89 12.49
N GLU A 82 -1.80 -8.58 13.07
CA GLU A 82 -2.15 -8.97 14.42
C GLU A 82 -2.46 -10.47 14.55
N SER A 83 -3.00 -11.07 13.49
CA SER A 83 -3.42 -12.47 13.53
C SER A 83 -2.34 -13.45 13.09
N ASN A 84 -1.28 -12.98 12.42
CA ASN A 84 -0.23 -13.85 11.90
C ASN A 84 1.16 -13.53 12.46
N ILE A 85 1.62 -14.38 13.38
CA ILE A 85 2.93 -14.21 14.05
C ILE A 85 4.12 -14.19 13.09
N ARG A 86 4.06 -14.90 11.96
CA ARG A 86 5.15 -14.93 10.98
C ARG A 86 5.22 -13.61 10.19
N VAL A 87 4.06 -13.08 9.81
CA VAL A 87 3.95 -11.75 9.17
C VAL A 87 4.44 -10.68 10.14
N LYS A 88 3.90 -10.67 11.38
CA LYS A 88 4.31 -9.75 12.46
C LYS A 88 5.82 -9.76 12.66
N THR A 89 6.39 -10.94 12.91
CA THR A 89 7.84 -11.09 13.15
C THR A 89 8.68 -10.59 11.96
N SER A 90 8.26 -10.89 10.73
CA SER A 90 9.01 -10.47 9.53
C SER A 90 8.99 -8.95 9.36
N ILE A 91 7.82 -8.33 9.53
CA ILE A 91 7.65 -6.87 9.45
C ILE A 91 8.43 -6.18 10.57
N ASP A 92 8.29 -6.63 11.82
CA ASP A 92 9.01 -6.08 12.96
C ASP A 92 10.52 -6.13 12.75
N ASN A 93 11.03 -7.26 12.24
CA ASN A 93 12.44 -7.41 11.92
C ASN A 93 12.91 -6.48 10.79
N GLN A 94 12.06 -6.21 9.80
CA GLN A 94 12.38 -5.22 8.77
C GLN A 94 12.45 -3.83 9.38
N ILE A 95 11.40 -3.40 10.10
CA ILE A 95 11.33 -2.06 10.69
C ILE A 95 12.50 -1.81 11.65
N LYS A 96 12.82 -2.76 12.52
CA LYS A 96 13.96 -2.68 13.47
C LYS A 96 15.32 -2.46 12.79
N ARG A 97 15.50 -2.88 11.53
CA ARG A 97 16.74 -2.61 10.77
C ARG A 97 16.88 -1.16 10.33
N PHE A 98 15.79 -0.43 10.29
CA PHE A 98 15.74 0.97 9.83
C PHE A 98 15.46 1.96 10.95
N THR A 99 14.87 1.53 12.06
CA THR A 99 14.65 2.36 13.25
C THR A 99 15.85 2.33 14.18
N SER A 100 16.24 3.50 14.71
CA SER A 100 17.18 3.59 15.84
C SER A 100 16.61 2.86 17.05
N ALA A 101 17.46 2.36 17.95
CA ALA A 101 17.09 1.57 19.14
C ALA A 101 16.25 2.30 20.21
N ASP A 102 15.63 3.44 19.87
CA ASP A 102 14.81 4.22 20.80
C ASP A 102 13.45 3.54 21.02
N ASN A 103 13.36 2.82 22.15
CA ASN A 103 12.24 2.50 23.08
C ASN A 103 10.76 2.44 22.64
N ASN A 104 10.40 2.66 21.38
CA ASN A 104 9.04 2.43 20.90
C ASN A 104 8.82 0.94 20.68
N SER A 105 7.75 0.40 21.25
CA SER A 105 7.31 -0.98 21.00
C SER A 105 7.14 -1.21 19.48
N SER A 106 7.53 -2.40 18.99
CA SER A 106 7.44 -2.75 17.56
C SER A 106 6.05 -2.51 16.96
N ASP A 107 5.00 -2.74 17.75
CA ASP A 107 3.60 -2.49 17.36
C ASP A 107 3.34 -1.02 16.98
N ASN A 108 3.91 -0.06 17.73
CA ASN A 108 3.76 1.36 17.42
C ASN A 108 4.53 1.72 16.14
N SER A 109 5.69 1.10 15.93
CA SER A 109 6.43 1.30 14.69
C SER A 109 5.66 0.74 13.49
N PHE A 110 5.08 -0.46 13.56
CA PHE A 110 4.26 -0.99 12.48
C PHE A 110 3.10 -0.04 12.14
N LYS A 111 2.30 0.38 13.13
CA LYS A 111 1.18 1.29 12.90
C LYS A 111 1.62 2.56 12.18
N TYR A 112 2.74 3.16 12.58
CA TYR A 112 3.30 4.36 11.94
C TYR A 112 3.63 4.15 10.47
N PHE A 113 4.37 3.08 10.15
CA PHE A 113 4.73 2.76 8.77
C PHE A 113 3.50 2.40 7.95
N TRP A 114 2.59 1.60 8.51
CA TRP A 114 1.44 1.07 7.81
C TRP A 114 0.41 2.14 7.45
N PHE A 115 0.06 3.05 8.37
CA PHE A 115 -0.89 4.12 8.02
C PHE A 115 -0.34 5.02 6.91
N LEU A 116 0.97 5.32 6.92
CA LEU A 116 1.58 6.11 5.87
C LEU A 116 1.64 5.37 4.54
N ILE A 117 1.95 4.07 4.55
CA ILE A 117 1.90 3.25 3.35
C ILE A 117 0.49 3.28 2.77
N CYS A 118 -0.53 2.91 3.55
CA CYS A 118 -1.90 2.82 3.05
C CYS A 118 -2.47 4.17 2.59
N PHE A 119 -2.32 5.24 3.38
CA PHE A 119 -2.95 6.52 3.06
C PHE A 119 -2.31 7.25 1.88
N TYR A 120 -1.11 6.83 1.47
CA TYR A 120 -0.39 7.44 0.36
C TYR A 120 -0.20 6.53 -0.85
N HIS A 121 -0.37 5.21 -0.74
CA HIS A 121 -0.09 4.31 -1.86
C HIS A 121 -0.89 4.66 -3.11
N ASP A 122 -2.12 5.15 -2.88
CA ASP A 122 -3.07 5.45 -3.93
C ASP A 122 -3.16 6.94 -4.29
N VAL A 123 -2.41 7.82 -3.61
CA VAL A 123 -2.41 9.28 -3.87
C VAL A 123 -1.96 9.60 -5.30
N GLY A 124 -1.08 8.80 -5.88
CA GLY A 124 -0.67 8.99 -7.27
C GLY A 124 -1.80 8.76 -8.29
N TYR A 125 -2.91 8.13 -7.88
CA TYR A 125 -4.00 7.76 -8.80
C TYR A 125 -4.66 8.97 -9.44
N TYR A 126 -4.73 10.08 -8.70
CA TYR A 126 -5.18 11.35 -9.25
C TYR A 126 -4.38 11.74 -10.50
N PHE A 127 -3.06 11.57 -10.49
CA PHE A 127 -2.21 11.89 -11.64
C PHE A 127 -2.33 10.86 -12.77
N GLU A 128 -2.54 9.59 -12.42
CA GLU A 128 -2.78 8.52 -13.39
C GLU A 128 -4.07 8.75 -14.20
N ASN A 129 -5.14 9.23 -13.54
CA ASN A 129 -6.44 9.43 -14.19
C ASN A 129 -6.54 10.80 -14.92
N ASN A 130 -5.74 11.79 -14.53
CA ASN A 130 -5.75 13.13 -15.13
C ASN A 130 -4.73 13.26 -16.27
N LYS A 131 -5.02 12.63 -17.41
CA LYS A 131 -4.12 12.60 -18.58
C LYS A 131 -3.73 13.97 -19.13
N SER A 132 -4.55 14.99 -18.93
CA SER A 132 -4.27 16.37 -19.35
C SER A 132 -3.12 17.03 -18.57
N LYS A 133 -2.69 16.45 -17.46
CA LYS A 133 -1.57 16.94 -16.63
C LYS A 133 -0.25 16.23 -16.92
N ILE A 134 -0.21 15.38 -17.94
CA ILE A 134 0.97 14.59 -18.29
C ILE A 134 1.72 15.35 -19.37
N SER A 135 2.91 15.82 -19.03
CA SER A 135 3.75 16.56 -19.97
C SER A 135 4.79 15.64 -20.61
N SER A 136 5.72 15.12 -19.82
CA SER A 136 6.72 14.14 -20.24
C SER A 136 7.39 13.50 -19.02
N ARG A 137 8.34 12.57 -19.22
CA ARG A 137 9.15 12.01 -18.12
C ARG A 137 10.02 13.08 -17.46
N GLU A 138 10.60 13.97 -18.27
CA GLU A 138 11.50 15.05 -17.87
C GLU A 138 10.79 16.12 -17.05
N MET A 139 9.52 16.39 -17.39
CA MET A 139 8.71 17.39 -16.69
C MET A 139 8.07 16.86 -15.41
N LEU A 140 8.10 15.54 -15.16
CA LEU A 140 7.36 14.92 -14.04
C LEU A 140 7.66 15.59 -12.68
N GLU A 141 8.94 15.80 -12.34
CA GLU A 141 9.29 16.41 -11.05
C GLU A 141 8.77 17.84 -10.94
N SER A 142 8.79 18.60 -12.04
CA SER A 142 8.21 19.95 -12.11
C SER A 142 6.69 19.91 -11.96
N ASP A 143 6.01 19.02 -12.70
CA ASP A 143 4.56 18.82 -12.67
C ASP A 143 4.06 18.47 -11.26
N LEU A 144 4.84 17.67 -10.53
CA LEU A 144 4.59 17.26 -9.14
C LEU A 144 5.15 18.22 -8.08
N ARG A 145 5.87 19.27 -8.51
CA ARG A 145 6.59 20.23 -7.66
C ARG A 145 7.54 19.55 -6.67
N ILE A 146 8.26 18.53 -7.10
CA ILE A 146 9.25 17.81 -6.29
C ILE A 146 10.47 18.71 -6.07
N VAL A 147 10.92 18.78 -4.82
CA VAL A 147 12.13 19.51 -4.39
C VAL A 147 13.14 18.53 -3.79
N TYR A 148 12.67 17.52 -3.07
CA TYR A 148 13.49 16.50 -2.44
C TYR A 148 13.22 15.14 -3.08
N SER A 149 14.05 14.74 -4.04
CA SER A 149 13.91 13.45 -4.73
C SER A 149 14.30 12.28 -3.83
N LEU A 150 13.62 11.15 -4.01
CA LEU A 150 13.90 9.89 -3.30
C LEU A 150 15.31 9.38 -3.65
N PRO A 151 16.26 9.28 -2.70
CA PRO A 151 17.67 9.03 -3.05
C PRO A 151 17.93 7.64 -3.63
N LYS A 152 17.42 6.60 -2.96
CA LYS A 152 17.54 5.19 -3.37
C LYS A 152 16.39 4.37 -2.80
N LEU A 153 16.10 3.21 -3.39
CA LEU A 153 15.08 2.33 -2.84
C LEU A 153 15.60 1.55 -1.63
N LEU A 154 14.81 1.48 -0.56
CA LEU A 154 15.10 0.75 0.68
C LEU A 154 14.03 -0.30 0.97
N GLY A 155 14.45 -1.44 1.54
CA GLY A 155 13.53 -2.50 1.99
C GLY A 155 12.81 -3.30 0.88
N VAL A 156 13.09 -3.01 -0.39
CA VAL A 156 12.46 -3.62 -1.57
C VAL A 156 13.48 -4.34 -2.45
N PRO A 157 13.08 -5.19 -3.42
CA PRO A 157 14.02 -5.90 -4.29
C PRO A 157 14.96 -4.94 -5.03
N LYS A 158 16.26 -5.24 -5.03
CA LYS A 158 17.29 -4.36 -5.63
C LYS A 158 17.07 -4.09 -7.12
N LEU A 159 16.46 -5.04 -7.84
CA LEU A 159 16.17 -4.93 -9.27
C LEU A 159 15.38 -3.66 -9.61
N TYR A 160 14.51 -3.21 -8.70
CA TYR A 160 13.66 -2.05 -8.94
C TYR A 160 14.42 -0.73 -9.11
N ASN A 161 15.64 -0.63 -8.56
CA ASN A 161 16.48 0.56 -8.78
C ASN A 161 16.83 0.77 -10.25
N ASN A 162 16.92 -0.32 -11.03
CA ASN A 162 17.36 -0.27 -12.42
C ASN A 162 16.21 -0.16 -13.43
N VAL A 163 14.96 -0.37 -12.98
CA VAL A 163 13.80 -0.48 -13.89
C VAL A 163 12.72 0.56 -13.61
N LYS A 164 12.69 1.22 -12.44
CA LYS A 164 11.62 2.18 -12.10
C LYS A 164 11.46 3.29 -13.15
N ASP A 165 12.57 3.82 -13.68
CA ASP A 165 12.55 4.93 -14.63
C ASP A 165 12.10 4.45 -16.01
N ASN A 166 12.62 3.32 -16.46
CA ASN A 166 12.18 2.64 -17.68
C ASN A 166 10.70 2.24 -17.61
N TYR A 167 10.23 1.83 -16.42
CA TYR A 167 8.84 1.43 -16.21
C TYR A 167 7.92 2.64 -16.30
N LEU A 168 8.32 3.77 -15.72
CA LEU A 168 7.59 5.02 -15.87
C LEU A 168 7.55 5.50 -17.33
N THR A 169 8.66 5.41 -18.07
CA THR A 169 8.68 5.70 -19.52
C THR A 169 7.72 4.79 -20.28
N TYR A 170 7.72 3.49 -19.98
CA TYR A 170 6.74 2.54 -20.52
C TYR A 170 5.31 2.96 -20.24
N ARG A 171 5.00 3.36 -19.00
CA ARG A 171 3.64 3.78 -18.61
C ARG A 171 3.19 5.05 -19.34
N ILE A 172 4.09 6.02 -19.48
CA ILE A 172 3.85 7.27 -20.22
C ILE A 172 3.63 6.96 -21.71
N GLU A 173 4.56 6.27 -22.36
CA GLU A 173 4.49 6.08 -23.81
C GLU A 173 3.37 5.14 -24.26
N LYS A 174 3.04 4.11 -23.46
CA LYS A 174 2.03 3.11 -23.86
C LYS A 174 0.61 3.44 -23.42
N PHE A 175 0.45 4.12 -22.29
CA PHE A 175 -0.88 4.36 -21.72
C PHE A 175 -1.20 5.84 -21.57
N ASN A 176 -0.21 6.72 -21.79
CA ASN A 176 -0.30 8.14 -21.52
C ASN A 176 -0.75 8.38 -20.08
N VAL A 177 -0.03 7.75 -19.13
CA VAL A 177 -0.27 7.87 -17.69
C VAL A 177 1.04 8.03 -16.91
N TYR A 178 1.01 8.81 -15.83
CA TYR A 178 2.00 8.66 -14.76
C TYR A 178 1.58 7.52 -13.84
N ASP A 179 2.47 6.58 -13.61
CA ASP A 179 2.19 5.43 -12.73
C ASP A 179 1.90 5.89 -11.30
N HIS A 180 0.72 5.55 -10.77
CA HIS A 180 0.31 6.05 -9.46
C HIS A 180 1.22 5.58 -8.31
N GLY A 181 1.77 4.36 -8.38
CA GLY A 181 2.72 3.88 -7.37
C GLY A 181 3.97 4.73 -7.37
N ILE A 182 4.56 4.94 -8.57
CA ILE A 182 5.78 5.74 -8.70
C ILE A 182 5.56 7.18 -8.23
N VAL A 183 4.48 7.82 -8.67
CA VAL A 183 4.11 9.17 -8.26
C VAL A 183 3.85 9.25 -6.76
N GLY A 184 3.09 8.32 -6.19
CA GLY A 184 2.78 8.27 -4.76
C GLY A 184 4.05 8.18 -3.91
N GLY A 185 5.01 7.34 -4.32
CA GLY A 185 6.29 7.19 -3.64
C GLY A 185 7.17 8.45 -3.70
N MET A 186 7.20 9.13 -4.87
CA MET A 186 7.89 10.41 -5.01
C MET A 186 7.27 11.50 -4.13
N LEU A 187 5.94 11.62 -4.16
CA LEU A 187 5.20 12.61 -3.41
C LEU A 187 5.39 12.43 -1.90
N ILE A 188 5.16 11.23 -1.35
CA ILE A 188 5.23 11.06 0.10
C ILE A 188 6.63 11.39 0.65
N TYR A 189 7.69 10.98 -0.04
CA TYR A 189 9.05 11.30 0.40
C TYR A 189 9.29 12.81 0.40
N ASP A 190 9.01 13.47 -0.72
CA ASP A 190 9.20 14.91 -0.86
C ASP A 190 8.36 15.70 0.16
N ARG A 191 7.09 15.35 0.32
CA ARG A 191 6.17 16.06 1.23
C ARG A 191 6.58 15.90 2.69
N LEU A 192 7.00 14.72 3.13
CA LEU A 192 7.48 14.51 4.50
C LEU A 192 8.79 15.28 4.78
N VAL A 193 9.71 15.33 3.81
CA VAL A 193 10.96 16.09 3.93
C VAL A 193 10.69 17.60 3.93
N LYS A 194 9.78 18.09 3.09
CA LYS A 194 9.32 19.49 3.12
C LYS A 194 8.73 19.86 4.48
N ILE A 195 7.81 19.06 5.01
CA ILE A 195 7.24 19.31 6.34
C ILE A 195 8.34 19.36 7.40
N TYR A 196 9.34 18.46 7.34
CA TYR A 196 10.48 18.52 8.25
C TYR A 196 11.22 19.86 8.14
N TYR A 197 11.61 20.31 6.95
CA TYR A 197 12.36 21.55 6.78
C TYR A 197 11.55 22.81 7.12
N ASP A 198 10.25 22.84 6.77
CA ASP A 198 9.35 23.92 7.12
C ASP A 198 9.31 24.13 8.65
N ASN A 199 9.27 23.04 9.41
CA ASN A 199 9.27 23.10 10.88
C ASN A 199 10.67 23.22 11.50
N LYS A 200 11.72 22.72 10.84
CA LYS A 200 13.13 22.91 11.25
C LYS A 200 13.51 24.38 11.22
N ASN A 201 13.08 25.12 10.19
CA ASN A 201 13.32 26.55 10.06
C ASN A 201 12.72 27.35 11.22
N ILE A 202 11.68 26.83 11.87
CA ILE A 202 11.06 27.42 13.06
C ILE A 202 11.81 27.01 14.34
N SER A 203 12.19 25.73 14.47
CA SER A 203 12.80 25.20 15.70
C SER A 203 14.30 25.47 15.84
N GLY A 204 15.03 25.60 14.73
CA GLY A 204 16.49 25.76 14.69
C GLY A 204 17.30 24.49 15.02
N GLN A 205 16.65 23.35 15.29
CA GLN A 205 17.30 22.10 15.72
C GLN A 205 17.09 20.96 14.71
N SER A 206 18.01 20.00 14.64
CA SER A 206 17.89 18.82 13.76
C SER A 206 16.93 17.74 14.28
N SER A 207 16.53 17.84 15.55
CA SER A 207 15.49 17.03 16.16
C SER A 207 14.66 17.92 17.07
N PHE A 208 13.34 17.89 16.94
CA PHE A 208 12.44 18.81 17.63
C PHE A 208 11.04 18.21 17.78
N PHE A 209 10.25 18.79 18.68
CA PHE A 209 8.82 18.53 18.78
C PHE A 209 8.04 19.68 18.13
N TYR A 210 7.05 19.34 17.32
CA TYR A 210 6.10 20.29 16.75
C TYR A 210 4.69 19.69 16.85
N LYS A 211 3.75 20.43 17.47
CA LYS A 211 2.39 19.93 17.79
C LYS A 211 2.39 18.56 18.48
N ASN A 212 3.27 18.37 19.48
CA ASN A 212 3.47 17.10 20.19
C ASN A 212 3.96 15.92 19.33
N LEU A 213 4.40 16.18 18.09
CA LEU A 213 4.97 15.18 17.20
C LEU A 213 6.48 15.35 17.14
N PHE A 214 7.20 14.24 17.27
CA PHE A 214 8.64 14.21 17.10
C PHE A 214 9.02 14.26 15.62
N TRP A 215 9.96 15.14 15.29
CA TRP A 215 10.57 15.27 13.97
C TRP A 215 12.08 15.24 14.11
N SER A 216 12.74 14.47 13.25
CA SER A 216 14.19 14.35 13.23
C SER A 216 14.67 13.95 11.84
N GLU A 217 15.85 14.43 11.45
CA GLU A 217 16.57 13.96 10.26
C GLU A 217 16.76 12.43 10.26
N SER A 218 16.84 11.81 11.45
CA SER A 218 16.91 10.35 11.57
C SER A 218 15.71 9.61 10.97
N MET A 219 14.56 10.27 10.87
CA MET A 219 13.33 9.73 10.27
C MET A 219 13.39 9.65 8.74
N PHE A 220 14.38 10.27 8.08
CA PHE A 220 14.48 10.25 6.61
C PHE A 220 14.62 8.83 6.06
N LYS A 221 15.29 7.93 6.79
CA LYS A 221 15.33 6.50 6.43
C LYS A 221 13.95 5.84 6.49
N TYR A 222 13.07 6.32 7.37
CA TYR A 222 11.72 5.78 7.54
C TYR A 222 10.87 6.25 6.36
N PHE A 223 10.95 7.54 6.03
CA PHE A 223 10.29 8.13 4.86
C PHE A 223 10.74 7.43 3.58
N GLN A 224 12.04 7.18 3.45
CA GLN A 224 12.62 6.48 2.32
C GLN A 224 12.12 5.04 2.20
N LEU A 225 12.02 4.28 3.30
CA LEU A 225 11.45 2.92 3.28
C LEU A 225 9.98 2.92 2.87
N ILE A 226 9.16 3.80 3.46
CA ILE A 226 7.73 3.92 3.14
C ILE A 226 7.55 4.29 1.66
N ALA A 227 8.25 5.33 1.21
CA ALA A 227 8.23 5.78 -0.18
C ALA A 227 8.69 4.69 -1.15
N SER A 228 9.69 3.87 -0.76
CA SER A 228 10.16 2.77 -1.59
C SER A 228 9.10 1.68 -1.76
N VAL A 229 8.39 1.32 -0.67
CA VAL A 229 7.30 0.34 -0.72
C VAL A 229 6.18 0.84 -1.63
N ILE A 230 5.75 2.09 -1.46
CA ILE A 230 4.73 2.70 -2.33
C ILE A 230 5.24 2.80 -3.77
N LEU A 231 6.46 3.24 -4.02
CA LEU A 231 6.96 3.46 -5.39
C LEU A 231 6.84 2.20 -6.26
N ILE A 232 7.14 1.04 -5.69
CA ILE A 232 7.24 -0.20 -6.46
C ILE A 232 5.98 -1.08 -6.43
N HIS A 233 4.99 -0.78 -5.59
CA HIS A 233 3.85 -1.69 -5.39
C HIS A 233 3.04 -1.90 -6.69
N ASN A 234 3.10 -0.93 -7.60
CA ASN A 234 2.46 -0.95 -8.91
C ASN A 234 3.43 -1.24 -10.08
N ILE A 235 4.66 -1.69 -9.80
CA ILE A 235 5.60 -2.14 -10.84
C ILE A 235 5.48 -3.66 -11.01
N TYR A 236 4.73 -4.06 -12.03
CA TYR A 236 4.37 -5.46 -12.27
C TYR A 236 5.53 -6.30 -12.85
N LEU A 237 5.64 -7.53 -12.35
CA LEU A 237 6.47 -8.58 -12.96
C LEU A 237 5.69 -9.26 -14.09
N LYS A 238 6.41 -9.71 -15.12
CA LYS A 238 5.87 -10.53 -16.21
C LYS A 238 6.42 -11.94 -16.13
N ASN A 239 5.56 -12.95 -16.24
CA ASN A 239 5.90 -14.36 -16.17
C ASN A 239 5.83 -14.98 -17.58
N LYS A 240 6.97 -15.50 -18.07
CA LYS A 240 7.07 -16.11 -19.41
C LYS A 240 6.12 -17.29 -19.66
N ILE A 241 5.58 -17.90 -18.60
CA ILE A 241 4.67 -19.04 -18.70
C ILE A 241 3.22 -18.57 -18.81
N VAL A 242 2.88 -17.39 -18.28
CA VAL A 242 1.49 -16.93 -18.11
C VAL A 242 1.16 -15.75 -19.01
N ASP A 243 2.12 -14.84 -19.22
CA ASP A 243 1.94 -13.66 -20.06
C ASP A 243 2.21 -13.95 -21.54
N SER A 244 1.57 -13.19 -22.43
CA SER A 244 1.71 -13.34 -23.88
C SER A 244 3.12 -12.96 -24.36
N GLU A 245 3.58 -13.53 -25.47
CA GLU A 245 4.87 -13.15 -26.07
C GLU A 245 4.91 -11.67 -26.45
N ASP A 246 3.78 -11.08 -26.82
CA ASP A 246 3.66 -9.64 -27.09
C ASP A 246 3.93 -8.80 -25.84
N ASP A 247 3.35 -9.17 -24.69
CA ASP A 247 3.61 -8.50 -23.42
C ASP A 247 5.09 -8.59 -23.02
N ILE A 248 5.67 -9.79 -23.19
CA ILE A 248 7.10 -10.03 -22.93
C ILE A 248 7.97 -9.15 -23.85
N ASN A 249 7.63 -9.06 -25.13
CA ASN A 249 8.38 -8.28 -26.11
C ASN A 249 8.28 -6.78 -25.85
N ILE A 250 7.11 -6.28 -25.44
CA ILE A 250 6.96 -4.89 -25.01
C ILE A 250 7.91 -4.61 -23.82
N TYR A 251 7.97 -5.47 -22.81
CA TYR A 251 8.91 -5.28 -21.69
C TYR A 251 10.37 -5.27 -22.17
N LYS A 252 10.74 -6.12 -23.13
CA LYS A 252 12.10 -6.08 -23.73
C LYS A 252 12.38 -4.73 -24.41
N THR A 253 11.45 -4.21 -25.22
CA THR A 253 11.59 -2.92 -25.91
C THR A 253 11.84 -1.76 -24.95
N TYR A 254 11.20 -1.78 -23.77
CA TYR A 254 11.38 -0.76 -22.74
C TYR A 254 12.54 -1.04 -21.77
N ASN A 255 13.45 -1.96 -22.08
CA ASN A 255 14.56 -2.34 -21.20
C ASN A 255 14.11 -2.85 -19.81
N LEU A 256 12.94 -3.49 -19.73
CA LEU A 256 12.35 -4.07 -18.52
C LEU A 256 12.63 -5.56 -18.35
N HIS A 257 13.71 -6.06 -18.97
CA HIS A 257 14.10 -7.48 -18.95
C HIS A 257 14.19 -8.07 -17.52
N ASN A 258 14.59 -7.26 -16.53
CA ASN A 258 14.69 -7.68 -15.13
C ASN A 258 13.34 -7.90 -14.43
N LEU A 259 12.23 -7.41 -15.01
CA LEU A 259 10.87 -7.69 -14.55
C LEU A 259 10.29 -8.97 -15.16
N ILE A 260 10.98 -9.58 -16.13
CA ILE A 260 10.55 -10.81 -16.77
C ILE A 260 11.11 -12.00 -16.00
N ILE A 261 10.22 -12.79 -15.40
CA ILE A 261 10.55 -13.94 -14.57
C ILE A 261 10.17 -15.25 -15.28
N SER A 262 10.99 -16.29 -15.05
CA SER A 262 10.73 -17.65 -15.51
C SER A 262 10.58 -18.65 -14.36
N ASN A 263 10.80 -18.20 -13.12
CA ASN A 263 10.70 -19.02 -11.91
C ASN A 263 10.38 -18.16 -10.69
N SER A 264 10.08 -18.82 -9.57
CA SER A 264 9.65 -18.20 -8.32
C SER A 264 10.73 -17.40 -7.57
N LYS A 265 12.02 -17.46 -7.95
CA LYS A 265 13.12 -16.87 -7.17
C LYS A 265 13.08 -15.34 -7.10
N ASN A 266 12.45 -14.70 -8.08
CA ASN A 266 12.36 -13.24 -8.20
C ASN A 266 11.03 -12.66 -7.69
N ARG A 267 10.13 -13.51 -7.19
CA ARG A 267 8.85 -13.06 -6.62
C ARG A 267 9.06 -12.27 -5.34
N ILE A 268 8.11 -11.40 -5.03
CA ILE A 268 8.08 -10.67 -3.75
C ILE A 268 7.85 -11.67 -2.63
N THR A 269 8.69 -11.66 -1.58
CA THR A 269 8.63 -12.64 -0.48
C THR A 269 8.51 -11.96 0.87
N LEU A 270 7.74 -12.56 1.78
CA LEU A 270 7.57 -12.08 3.15
C LEU A 270 8.91 -11.96 3.90
N ASN A 271 9.80 -12.95 3.77
CA ASN A 271 11.05 -12.97 4.54
C ASN A 271 12.09 -11.93 4.08
N ARG A 272 11.98 -11.41 2.83
CA ARG A 272 12.93 -10.43 2.28
C ARG A 272 12.37 -9.02 2.23
N HIS A 273 11.09 -8.88 1.88
CA HIS A 273 10.42 -7.60 1.64
C HIS A 273 9.05 -7.54 2.33
N PRO A 274 8.98 -7.68 3.67
CA PRO A 274 7.72 -7.95 4.35
C PRO A 274 6.67 -6.84 4.25
N LEU A 275 7.05 -5.56 4.34
CA LEU A 275 6.08 -4.45 4.16
C LEU A 275 5.52 -4.40 2.74
N LEU A 276 6.38 -4.57 1.72
CA LEU A 276 5.95 -4.66 0.33
C LEU A 276 5.05 -5.88 0.12
N PHE A 277 5.45 -7.04 0.66
CA PHE A 277 4.66 -8.26 0.58
C PHE A 277 3.28 -8.08 1.19
N LEU A 278 3.18 -7.42 2.36
CA LEU A 278 1.89 -7.14 3.00
C LEU A 278 1.03 -6.21 2.13
N LEU A 279 1.59 -5.10 1.65
CA LEU A 279 0.86 -4.18 0.76
C LEU A 279 0.35 -4.90 -0.49
N SER A 280 1.23 -5.64 -1.17
CA SER A 280 0.89 -6.44 -2.34
C SER A 280 -0.20 -7.47 -2.08
N LEU A 281 -0.14 -8.18 -0.94
CA LEU A 281 -1.16 -9.16 -0.58
C LEU A 281 -2.50 -8.48 -0.33
N VAL A 282 -2.50 -7.39 0.45
CA VAL A 282 -3.70 -6.68 0.88
C VAL A 282 -4.41 -6.01 -0.30
N ASP A 283 -3.73 -5.18 -1.09
CA ASP A 283 -4.31 -4.50 -2.26
C ASP A 283 -4.82 -5.49 -3.33
N SER A 284 -4.30 -6.74 -3.35
CA SER A 284 -4.78 -7.78 -4.25
C SER A 284 -6.03 -8.53 -3.76
N ILE A 285 -6.21 -8.68 -2.44
CA ILE A 285 -7.36 -9.40 -1.86
C ILE A 285 -8.45 -8.44 -1.39
N GLU A 286 -8.21 -7.14 -1.31
CA GLU A 286 -9.19 -6.15 -0.90
C GLU A 286 -10.29 -5.99 -1.99
N PRO A 287 -11.59 -6.25 -1.68
CA PRO A 287 -12.62 -6.28 -2.72
C PRO A 287 -13.31 -4.93 -2.99
N THR A 288 -13.27 -3.96 -2.07
CA THR A 288 -14.11 -2.76 -2.14
C THR A 288 -13.76 -1.84 -3.32
N LYS A 289 -12.50 -1.84 -3.76
CA LYS A 289 -12.03 -1.14 -4.97
C LYS A 289 -12.85 -1.48 -6.22
N CYS A 290 -13.33 -2.72 -6.35
CA CYS A 290 -14.09 -3.18 -7.51
C CYS A 290 -15.58 -3.43 -7.21
N TYR A 291 -15.93 -3.76 -5.96
CA TYR A 291 -17.26 -4.30 -5.62
C TYR A 291 -17.96 -3.54 -4.49
N GLY A 292 -17.31 -2.53 -3.91
CA GLY A 292 -17.86 -1.71 -2.82
C GLY A 292 -18.04 -2.45 -1.49
N ILE A 293 -18.55 -1.73 -0.50
CA ILE A 293 -18.61 -2.17 0.91
C ILE A 293 -19.48 -3.42 1.13
N ASN A 294 -20.53 -3.60 0.33
CA ASN A 294 -21.45 -4.73 0.49
C ASN A 294 -20.77 -6.08 0.17
N PHE A 295 -19.72 -6.09 -0.65
CA PHE A 295 -18.97 -7.32 -0.93
C PHE A 295 -18.29 -7.89 0.32
N LEU A 296 -17.91 -7.04 1.28
CA LEU A 296 -17.32 -7.45 2.56
C LEU A 296 -18.27 -8.33 3.41
N LYS A 297 -19.58 -8.28 3.16
CA LYS A 297 -20.57 -9.17 3.81
C LYS A 297 -20.57 -10.59 3.21
N LYS A 298 -20.09 -10.73 1.98
CA LYS A 298 -20.08 -12.00 1.22
C LYS A 298 -18.87 -12.90 1.54
N VAL A 299 -17.84 -12.36 2.20
CA VAL A 299 -16.59 -13.07 2.49
C VAL A 299 -16.28 -13.09 3.98
N LYS A 300 -15.56 -14.13 4.42
CA LYS A 300 -15.02 -14.24 5.78
C LYS A 300 -13.55 -14.58 5.70
N PHE A 301 -12.73 -13.91 6.50
CA PHE A 301 -11.30 -14.16 6.56
C PHE A 301 -11.01 -14.91 7.86
N ASP A 302 -10.38 -16.08 7.75
CA ASP A 302 -9.91 -16.90 8.85
C ASP A 302 -8.39 -16.90 8.89
N PHE A 303 -7.86 -16.36 9.99
CA PHE A 303 -6.44 -16.24 10.28
C PHE A 303 -5.95 -17.24 11.34
N SER A 304 -6.79 -18.19 11.77
CA SER A 304 -6.48 -19.14 12.85
C SER A 304 -5.26 -20.02 12.56
N LYS A 305 -4.93 -20.21 11.27
CA LYS A 305 -3.80 -21.03 10.83
C LYS A 305 -2.54 -20.18 10.66
N LYS A 306 -1.50 -20.44 11.46
CA LYS A 306 -0.24 -19.67 11.53
C LYS A 306 0.47 -19.35 10.20
N LYS A 307 0.25 -20.11 9.13
CA LYS A 307 0.93 -19.92 7.83
C LYS A 307 -0.05 -19.69 6.67
N ARG A 308 -1.33 -19.51 6.97
CA ARG A 308 -2.38 -19.52 5.95
C ARG A 308 -3.44 -18.47 6.24
N LEU A 309 -4.00 -17.92 5.19
CA LEU A 309 -5.24 -17.18 5.20
C LEU A 309 -6.29 -18.05 4.48
N ILE A 310 -7.40 -18.33 5.15
CA ILE A 310 -8.57 -18.94 4.52
C ILE A 310 -9.62 -17.85 4.29
N ILE A 311 -10.10 -17.73 3.07
CA ILE A 311 -11.18 -16.83 2.71
C ILE A 311 -12.40 -17.71 2.40
N GLU A 312 -13.40 -17.73 3.28
CA GLU A 312 -14.66 -18.42 3.03
C GLU A 312 -15.60 -17.52 2.21
N LEU A 313 -16.27 -18.12 1.22
CA LEU A 313 -17.17 -17.46 0.28
C LEU A 313 -18.60 -17.85 0.64
N ASN A 314 -19.45 -16.89 1.02
CA ASN A 314 -20.82 -17.18 1.42
C ASN A 314 -21.77 -17.41 0.23
N CYS A 315 -21.36 -17.05 -1.01
CA CYS A 315 -22.19 -17.13 -2.22
C CYS A 315 -21.41 -17.70 -3.43
N CYS A 316 -21.25 -19.02 -3.52
CA CYS A 316 -20.40 -19.67 -4.54
C CYS A 316 -20.85 -19.47 -6.01
N ASN A 317 -22.10 -19.06 -6.25
CA ASN A 317 -22.68 -18.85 -7.59
C ASN A 317 -22.68 -17.37 -8.04
N ASP A 318 -22.01 -16.50 -7.29
CA ASP A 318 -21.90 -15.08 -7.64
C ASP A 318 -20.74 -14.86 -8.64
N ASN A 319 -21.05 -14.30 -9.80
CA ASN A 319 -20.06 -14.00 -10.84
C ASN A 319 -18.97 -13.04 -10.34
N GLU A 320 -19.32 -12.07 -9.48
CA GLU A 320 -18.35 -11.15 -8.89
C GLU A 320 -17.32 -11.90 -8.02
N ILE A 321 -17.78 -12.87 -7.23
CA ILE A 321 -16.92 -13.71 -6.39
C ILE A 321 -16.00 -14.58 -7.24
N SER A 322 -16.50 -15.15 -8.33
CA SER A 322 -15.68 -15.93 -9.25
C SER A 322 -14.55 -15.07 -9.85
N ILE A 323 -14.89 -13.88 -10.38
CA ILE A 323 -13.91 -12.95 -10.96
C ILE A 323 -12.88 -12.53 -9.92
N TRP A 324 -13.31 -12.15 -8.72
CA TRP A 324 -12.43 -11.74 -7.62
C TRP A 324 -11.51 -12.88 -7.16
N SER A 325 -12.06 -14.09 -6.98
CA SER A 325 -11.29 -15.27 -6.56
C SER A 325 -10.20 -15.62 -7.57
N ASN A 326 -10.51 -15.53 -8.87
CA ASN A 326 -9.53 -15.75 -9.94
C ASN A 326 -8.41 -14.71 -9.92
N LYS A 327 -8.72 -13.43 -9.66
CA LYS A 327 -7.70 -12.39 -9.48
C LYS A 327 -6.77 -12.69 -8.30
N ILE A 328 -7.31 -13.23 -7.21
CA ILE A 328 -6.49 -13.65 -6.07
C ILE A 328 -5.51 -14.74 -6.48
N VAL A 329 -5.93 -15.77 -7.23
CA VAL A 329 -5.03 -16.85 -7.68
C VAL A 329 -3.91 -16.34 -8.58
N LEU A 330 -4.15 -15.29 -9.39
CA LEU A 330 -3.14 -14.71 -10.27
C LEU A 330 -1.93 -14.15 -9.50
N MET A 331 -2.06 -13.82 -8.22
CA MET A 331 -0.93 -13.35 -7.41
C MET A 331 0.19 -14.39 -7.29
N ASN A 332 -0.13 -15.69 -7.45
CA ASN A 332 0.87 -16.76 -7.49
C ASN A 332 1.94 -16.52 -8.57
N SER A 333 1.65 -15.74 -9.60
CA SER A 333 2.60 -15.47 -10.67
C SER A 333 3.75 -14.56 -10.22
N TRP A 334 3.52 -13.60 -9.32
CA TRP A 334 4.45 -12.52 -8.97
C TRP A 334 4.71 -12.35 -7.46
N LEU A 335 3.81 -12.82 -6.60
CA LEU A 335 3.95 -12.87 -5.14
C LEU A 335 4.31 -14.30 -4.72
N ASN A 336 5.21 -14.46 -3.74
CA ASN A 336 5.60 -15.78 -3.26
C ASN A 336 4.60 -16.32 -2.24
N VAL A 337 3.45 -16.74 -2.76
CA VAL A 337 2.37 -17.41 -2.06
C VAL A 337 1.87 -18.60 -2.87
N GLU A 338 1.11 -19.47 -2.21
CA GLU A 338 0.29 -20.50 -2.86
C GLU A 338 -1.18 -20.20 -2.58
N ALA A 339 -1.84 -19.52 -3.52
CA ALA A 339 -3.26 -19.21 -3.51
C ALA A 339 -4.03 -20.22 -4.36
N ASN A 340 -4.99 -20.93 -3.78
CA ASN A 340 -5.80 -21.94 -4.46
C ASN A 340 -7.29 -21.78 -4.11
N ILE A 341 -8.16 -22.01 -5.08
CA ILE A 341 -9.62 -22.05 -4.89
C ILE A 341 -10.05 -23.49 -4.68
N PHE A 342 -10.85 -23.73 -3.65
CA PHE A 342 -11.36 -25.05 -3.30
C PHE A 342 -12.89 -25.09 -3.36
N ASN A 343 -13.43 -25.96 -4.23
CA ASN A 343 -14.86 -26.22 -4.38
C ASN A 343 -15.72 -24.96 -4.57
N ASN A 344 -15.15 -23.88 -5.12
CA ASN A 344 -15.76 -22.55 -5.23
C ASN A 344 -16.30 -21.98 -3.90
N SER A 345 -15.85 -22.54 -2.77
CA SER A 345 -16.39 -22.28 -1.43
C SER A 345 -15.41 -21.54 -0.53
N HIS A 346 -14.11 -21.73 -0.77
CA HIS A 346 -13.07 -21.01 -0.07
C HIS A 346 -11.81 -20.86 -0.92
N ILE A 347 -11.00 -19.88 -0.56
CA ILE A 347 -9.65 -19.66 -1.08
C ILE A 347 -8.68 -19.91 0.06
N GLU A 348 -7.61 -20.65 -0.19
CA GLU A 348 -6.50 -20.80 0.75
C GLU A 348 -5.27 -20.10 0.19
N ILE A 349 -4.66 -19.21 0.97
CA ILE A 349 -3.41 -18.52 0.64
C ILE A 349 -2.35 -18.93 1.66
N VAL A 350 -1.27 -19.57 1.20
CA VAL A 350 -0.14 -19.99 2.04
C VAL A 350 1.07 -19.07 1.80
N PHE A 351 1.72 -18.63 2.87
CA PHE A 351 2.90 -17.73 2.84
C PHE A 351 4.06 -18.19 3.74
#